data_AF-A0A7R9B6A3-F1
#
_entry.id   AF-A0A7R9B6A3-F1
#
_cell.length_a   1.000
_cell.length_b   1.000
_cell.length_c   1.000
_cell.angle_alpha   90.00
_cell.angle_beta   90.00
_cell.angle_gamma   90.00
#
_symmetry.space_group_name_H-M   'P 1'
#
loop_
_entity.id
_entity.type
_entity.pdbx_description
1 polymer ?
#
loop_
_entity_poly.entity_id
_entity_poly.type
_entity_poly.pdbx_seq_one_letter_code
_entity_poly.pdbx_strand_id
1 'polypeptide(L)'
;MICYGITNSITAISAGSLVKLTGRVPVVTCAAALHVAILVTLLCWKPSFQDRVVFFVMSGLWGVADGVWLVQINGASLPDSRLSTAMCGFLFPGREEAAYSNFRLWESLGFIVAYAYSSFLCTYVKLYILLALLAVGLVGYYYIEWGAAASPLHGECEGSLVTDMIAINEDQNLCLVSDVCDSHQRPPHPGREQTTDDRENLENAEEKRLVADDKYLTLLGFVERPRQFPGDVWRNTSLPIIITYVRDGQEQQGVGLARNTAHFLPNHTTLIYNLGVSQYGLQMVSGATVAEGVLFVSTRQLQANCNSSRCVIVNFDLELFPSHVEEDRLHAYRPLVIQDALNKAGVVLFLECDHRLVSGQLEPLVKQATEEGGVVSWATYHPTSSLTHPKMFDYFQTTAESFLFLPMVEASALLLVNVEGVHTKIMLPWVQCALTQDCILPIGAQSGGCRFNKKPQYRYSGCHRYDGSALNIVLGLYFGFDEKRYTCKGKERYFRRVAVETAAAEMAGLEGNATEATSISKDFSYIR
;
A
#
# COMPACT_ATOMS: atom_id res chain seq x y z
N MET A 1 12.17 -12.85 -24.10
CA MET A 1 11.41 -12.77 -22.84
C MET A 1 10.43 -13.92 -22.65
N ILE A 2 9.55 -14.26 -23.61
CA ILE A 2 8.62 -15.41 -23.45
C ILE A 2 9.35 -16.75 -23.22
N CYS A 3 10.38 -17.06 -24.01
CA CYS A 3 11.16 -18.30 -23.86
C CYS A 3 11.84 -18.41 -22.49
N TYR A 4 12.47 -17.32 -22.02
CA TYR A 4 13.00 -17.21 -20.67
C TYR A 4 11.92 -17.46 -19.59
N GLY A 5 10.76 -16.79 -19.69
CA GLY A 5 9.68 -16.95 -18.71
C GLY A 5 9.12 -18.37 -18.62
N ILE A 6 8.94 -19.05 -19.77
CA ILE A 6 8.47 -20.44 -19.82
C ILE A 6 9.49 -21.40 -19.20
N THR A 7 10.76 -21.28 -19.60
CA THR A 7 11.83 -22.15 -19.09
C THR A 7 12.12 -21.93 -17.62
N ASN A 8 12.06 -20.68 -17.14
CA ASN A 8 12.12 -20.33 -15.73
C ASN A 8 10.98 -20.98 -14.94
N SER A 9 9.73 -20.81 -15.38
CA SER A 9 8.55 -21.37 -14.70
C SER A 9 8.62 -22.91 -14.59
N ILE A 10 8.98 -23.60 -15.67
CA ILE A 10 9.13 -25.07 -15.68
C ILE A 10 10.25 -25.51 -14.72
N THR A 11 11.36 -24.78 -14.73
CA THR A 11 12.51 -25.11 -13.88
C THR A 11 12.20 -24.84 -12.41
N ALA A 12 11.51 -23.75 -12.09
CA ALA A 12 11.11 -23.44 -10.72
C ALA A 12 10.18 -24.51 -10.12
N ILE A 13 9.25 -25.05 -10.90
CA ILE A 13 8.37 -26.13 -10.48
C ILE A 13 9.15 -27.45 -10.23
N SER A 14 10.15 -27.74 -11.06
CA SER A 14 10.88 -29.01 -11.01
C SER A 14 12.09 -29.02 -10.07
N ALA A 15 12.69 -27.85 -9.81
CA ALA A 15 13.90 -27.71 -8.99
C ALA A 15 13.71 -28.23 -7.56
N GLY A 16 12.53 -28.03 -6.95
CA GLY A 16 12.24 -28.54 -5.61
C GLY A 16 12.25 -30.07 -5.54
N SER A 17 11.74 -30.75 -6.56
CA SER A 17 11.78 -32.22 -6.67
C SER A 17 13.20 -32.73 -6.94
N LEU A 18 13.98 -31.99 -7.74
CA LEU A 18 15.36 -32.34 -8.06
C LEU A 18 16.25 -32.33 -6.81
N VAL A 19 16.16 -31.27 -6.00
CA VAL A 19 16.92 -31.14 -4.74
C VAL A 19 16.58 -32.22 -3.73
N LYS A 20 15.32 -32.69 -3.69
CA LYS A 20 14.94 -33.83 -2.85
C LYS A 20 15.66 -35.13 -3.22
N LEU A 21 16.06 -35.28 -4.48
CA LEU A 21 16.73 -36.49 -4.98
C LEU A 21 18.26 -36.40 -4.89
N THR A 22 18.84 -35.23 -5.19
CA THR A 22 20.30 -35.07 -5.35
C THR A 22 20.96 -34.22 -4.26
N GLY A 23 20.17 -33.54 -3.42
CA GLY A 23 20.66 -32.55 -2.46
C GLY A 23 20.85 -31.15 -3.07
N ARG A 24 21.01 -30.15 -2.21
CA ARG A 24 21.09 -28.72 -2.59
C ARG A 24 22.40 -28.37 -3.31
N VAL A 25 23.54 -28.77 -2.74
CA VAL A 25 24.88 -28.42 -3.25
C VAL A 25 25.06 -28.81 -4.72
N PRO A 26 24.79 -30.07 -5.17
CA PRO A 26 24.99 -30.44 -6.58
C PRO A 26 24.10 -29.65 -7.55
N VAL A 27 22.88 -29.30 -7.14
CA VAL A 27 21.94 -28.53 -7.98
C VAL A 27 22.41 -27.08 -8.16
N VAL A 28 22.88 -26.45 -7.09
CA VAL A 28 23.45 -25.10 -7.13
C VAL A 28 24.75 -25.07 -7.95
N THR A 29 25.64 -26.05 -7.78
CA THR A 29 26.88 -26.16 -8.57
C THR A 29 26.59 -26.29 -10.07
N CYS A 30 25.59 -27.07 -10.46
CA CYS A 30 25.18 -27.21 -11.86
C CYS A 30 24.63 -25.90 -12.45
N ALA A 31 23.79 -25.17 -11.69
CA ALA A 31 23.28 -23.87 -12.13
C ALA A 31 24.39 -22.81 -12.28
N ALA A 32 25.36 -22.83 -11.38
CA ALA A 32 26.55 -21.99 -11.45
C ALA A 32 27.39 -22.27 -12.69
N ALA A 33 27.70 -23.54 -12.96
CA ALA A 33 28.44 -23.95 -14.16
C ALA A 33 27.70 -23.55 -15.44
N LEU A 34 26.37 -23.70 -15.47
CA LEU A 34 25.54 -23.28 -16.58
C LEU A 34 25.58 -21.76 -16.82
N HIS A 35 25.44 -20.95 -15.77
CA HIS A 35 25.55 -19.49 -15.89
C HIS A 35 26.95 -19.03 -16.34
N VAL A 36 28.02 -19.64 -15.83
CA VAL A 36 29.39 -19.35 -16.29
C VAL A 36 29.53 -19.69 -17.78
N ALA A 37 29.03 -20.85 -18.22
CA ALA A 37 29.09 -21.25 -19.62
C ALA A 37 28.32 -20.27 -20.54
N ILE A 38 27.16 -19.78 -20.10
CA ILE A 38 26.39 -18.77 -20.84
C ILE A 38 27.17 -17.45 -20.91
N LEU A 39 27.70 -16.95 -19.80
CA LEU A 39 28.45 -15.69 -19.75
C LEU A 39 29.72 -15.73 -20.61
N VAL A 40 30.48 -16.83 -20.55
CA VAL A 40 31.66 -17.04 -21.40
C VAL A 40 31.26 -17.10 -22.88
N THR A 41 30.15 -17.76 -23.22
CA THR A 41 29.69 -17.79 -24.60
C THR A 41 29.25 -16.41 -25.08
N LEU A 42 28.58 -15.60 -24.24
CA LEU A 42 28.21 -14.22 -24.56
C LEU A 42 29.42 -13.27 -24.70
N LEU A 43 30.56 -13.59 -24.09
CA LEU A 43 31.81 -12.86 -24.26
C LEU A 43 32.52 -13.22 -25.58
N CYS A 44 32.46 -14.49 -26.00
CA CYS A 44 33.15 -14.98 -27.19
C CYS A 44 32.33 -14.86 -28.48
N TRP A 45 31.00 -14.80 -28.37
CA TRP A 45 30.09 -14.81 -29.51
C TRP A 45 29.82 -13.39 -30.04
N LYS A 46 29.96 -13.22 -31.36
CA LYS A 46 29.56 -12.01 -32.06
C LYS A 46 28.19 -12.25 -32.73
N PRO A 47 27.13 -11.53 -32.34
CA PRO A 47 25.79 -11.78 -32.85
C PRO A 47 25.66 -11.47 -34.35
N SER A 48 25.13 -12.42 -35.12
CA SER A 48 24.76 -12.26 -36.53
C SER A 48 23.25 -12.44 -36.72
N PHE A 49 22.68 -11.80 -37.74
CA PHE A 49 21.23 -11.84 -38.04
C PHE A 49 20.72 -13.24 -38.46
N GLN A 50 21.63 -14.14 -38.87
CA GLN A 50 21.32 -15.52 -39.23
C GLN A 50 21.22 -16.45 -38.00
N ASP A 51 21.71 -16.03 -36.84
CA ASP A 51 21.84 -16.87 -35.64
C ASP A 51 20.61 -16.78 -34.71
N ARG A 52 19.41 -16.65 -35.27
CA ARG A 52 18.16 -16.44 -34.50
C ARG A 52 17.93 -17.51 -33.44
N VAL A 53 18.30 -18.75 -33.73
CA VAL A 53 18.17 -19.91 -32.81
C VAL A 53 19.04 -19.74 -31.58
N VAL A 54 20.26 -19.19 -31.74
CA VAL A 54 21.21 -19.01 -30.63
C VAL A 54 20.64 -18.07 -29.58
N PHE A 55 19.91 -17.03 -29.98
CA PHE A 55 19.23 -16.12 -29.04
C PHE A 55 18.14 -16.83 -28.20
N PHE A 56 17.36 -17.73 -28.80
CA PHE A 56 16.34 -18.50 -28.06
C PHE A 56 16.98 -19.51 -27.11
N VAL A 57 18.04 -20.19 -27.57
CA VAL A 57 18.79 -21.14 -26.73
C VAL A 57 19.41 -20.42 -25.52
N MET A 58 20.06 -19.27 -25.73
CA MET A 58 20.63 -18.48 -24.65
C MET A 58 19.57 -17.97 -23.67
N SER A 59 18.46 -17.45 -24.18
CA SER A 59 17.34 -16.99 -23.35
C SER A 59 16.71 -18.13 -22.54
N GLY A 60 16.64 -19.34 -23.10
CA GLY A 60 16.09 -20.51 -22.42
C GLY A 60 17.03 -21.05 -21.35
N LEU A 61 18.32 -21.18 -21.65
CA LEU A 61 19.33 -21.64 -20.69
C LEU A 61 19.49 -20.66 -19.53
N TRP A 62 19.40 -19.36 -19.78
CA TRP A 62 19.35 -18.34 -18.74
C TRP A 62 18.11 -18.51 -17.84
N GLY A 63 16.95 -18.81 -18.42
CA GLY A 63 15.72 -19.07 -17.66
C GLY A 63 15.82 -20.32 -16.79
N VAL A 64 16.45 -21.38 -17.28
CA VAL A 64 16.72 -22.59 -16.51
C VAL A 64 17.61 -22.28 -15.30
N ALA A 65 18.74 -21.63 -15.51
CA ALA A 65 19.66 -21.32 -14.42
C ALA A 65 19.02 -20.37 -13.39
N ASP A 66 18.34 -19.31 -13.83
CA ASP A 66 17.61 -18.38 -12.96
C ASP A 66 16.50 -19.06 -12.14
N GLY A 67 15.73 -19.98 -12.76
CA GLY A 67 14.71 -20.74 -12.04
C GLY A 67 15.28 -21.64 -10.93
N VAL A 68 16.51 -22.14 -11.08
CA VAL A 68 17.20 -22.85 -10.00
C VAL A 68 17.59 -21.88 -8.88
N TRP A 69 18.22 -20.74 -9.19
CA TRP A 69 18.60 -19.75 -8.19
C TRP A 69 17.41 -19.24 -7.39
N LEU A 70 16.31 -18.94 -8.07
CA LEU A 70 15.05 -18.50 -7.45
C LEU A 70 14.55 -19.49 -6.39
N VAL A 71 14.54 -20.79 -6.69
CA VAL A 71 14.01 -21.81 -5.76
C VAL A 71 14.99 -22.10 -4.62
N GLN A 72 16.30 -22.07 -4.87
CA GLN A 72 17.30 -22.40 -3.85
C GLN A 72 17.56 -21.24 -2.86
N ILE A 73 17.50 -20.00 -3.34
CA ILE A 73 17.75 -18.80 -2.53
C ILE A 73 16.45 -18.25 -1.92
N ASN A 74 15.35 -18.20 -2.70
CA ASN A 74 14.10 -17.51 -2.32
C ASN A 74 12.96 -18.45 -1.90
N GLY A 75 13.13 -19.76 -2.03
CA GLY A 75 12.04 -20.73 -1.85
C GLY A 75 11.39 -20.67 -0.47
N ALA A 76 10.07 -20.86 -0.41
CA ALA A 76 9.32 -21.03 0.83
C ALA A 76 9.45 -22.49 1.32
N SER A 77 9.66 -22.69 2.61
CA SER A 77 9.60 -24.00 3.26
C SER A 77 8.23 -24.63 3.00
N LEU A 78 8.20 -25.77 2.30
CA LEU A 78 6.99 -26.59 2.26
C LEU A 78 6.75 -27.15 3.67
N PRO A 79 5.49 -27.12 4.16
CA PRO A 79 5.16 -27.79 5.40
C PRO A 79 5.35 -29.29 5.17
N ASP A 80 6.10 -29.93 6.06
CA ASP A 80 6.18 -31.40 6.20
C ASP A 80 7.34 -32.16 5.53
N SER A 81 8.55 -31.60 5.43
CA SER A 81 9.75 -32.46 5.25
C SER A 81 11.01 -31.87 5.88
N ARG A 82 11.81 -32.71 6.56
CA ARG A 82 13.13 -32.41 7.17
C ARG A 82 14.22 -31.96 6.17
N LEU A 83 13.85 -31.48 4.98
CA LEU A 83 14.75 -30.95 3.97
C LEU A 83 14.27 -29.54 3.60
N SER A 84 14.78 -28.53 4.31
CA SER A 84 14.53 -27.13 3.97
C SER A 84 15.25 -26.79 2.67
N THR A 85 14.50 -26.52 1.61
CA THR A 85 15.00 -26.15 0.28
C THR A 85 15.50 -24.71 0.20
N ALA A 86 15.29 -23.91 1.26
CA ALA A 86 15.59 -22.49 1.30
C ALA A 86 16.82 -22.22 2.16
N MET A 87 17.87 -21.63 1.58
CA MET A 87 19.06 -21.28 2.34
C MET A 87 18.75 -20.22 3.42
N CYS A 88 17.98 -19.19 3.09
CA CYS A 88 17.64 -18.10 4.02
C CYS A 88 16.77 -18.57 5.20
N GLY A 89 15.80 -19.46 4.96
CA GLY A 89 14.94 -20.02 6.01
C GLY A 89 15.62 -21.10 6.87
N PHE A 90 16.67 -21.74 6.36
CA PHE A 90 17.49 -22.66 7.15
C PHE A 90 18.53 -21.92 8.01
N LEU A 91 19.15 -20.86 7.48
CA LEU A 91 20.24 -20.15 8.15
C LEU A 91 19.76 -19.29 9.32
N PHE A 92 18.49 -18.85 9.33
CA PHE A 92 17.93 -17.95 10.35
C PHE A 92 16.58 -18.44 10.89
N PRO A 93 16.54 -19.55 11.65
CA PRO A 93 15.30 -20.02 12.27
C PRO A 93 14.77 -18.99 13.29
N GLY A 94 13.49 -18.62 13.18
CA GLY A 94 12.82 -17.65 14.05
C GLY A 94 13.09 -16.17 13.71
N ARG A 95 13.87 -15.87 12.67
CA ARG A 95 14.10 -14.51 12.13
C ARG A 95 14.02 -14.48 10.60
N GLU A 96 13.20 -15.34 10.02
CA GLU A 96 13.12 -15.57 8.58
C GLU A 96 12.65 -14.31 7.82
N GLU A 97 11.76 -13.52 8.43
CA GLU A 97 11.21 -12.30 7.83
C GLU A 97 12.29 -11.22 7.63
N ALA A 98 13.19 -11.05 8.60
CA ALA A 98 14.31 -10.10 8.50
C ALA A 98 15.33 -10.55 7.45
N ALA A 99 15.64 -11.86 7.40
CA ALA A 99 16.52 -12.43 6.40
C ALA A 99 15.95 -12.27 4.98
N TYR A 100 14.66 -12.51 4.80
CA TYR A 100 13.98 -12.36 3.51
C TYR A 100 13.88 -10.90 3.07
N SER A 101 13.60 -9.98 4.02
CA SER A 101 13.56 -8.54 3.74
C SER A 101 14.93 -8.01 3.31
N ASN A 102 16.00 -8.40 4.01
CA ASN A 102 17.37 -8.07 3.61
C ASN A 102 17.74 -8.65 2.24
N PHE A 103 17.34 -9.88 1.94
CA PHE A 103 17.56 -10.46 0.63
C PHE A 103 16.88 -9.64 -0.48
N ARG A 104 15.60 -9.27 -0.30
CA ARG A 104 14.84 -8.45 -1.28
C ARG A 104 15.41 -7.05 -1.45
N LEU A 105 15.98 -6.48 -0.40
CA LEU A 105 16.69 -5.21 -0.46
C LEU A 105 17.93 -5.31 -1.38
N TRP A 106 18.77 -6.32 -1.18
CA TRP A 106 19.97 -6.52 -2.01
C TRP A 106 19.64 -6.86 -3.47
N GLU A 107 18.57 -7.63 -3.69
CA GLU A 107 18.04 -7.90 -5.03
C GLU A 107 17.61 -6.60 -5.74
N SER A 108 16.85 -5.75 -5.05
CA SER A 108 16.40 -4.46 -5.58
C SER A 108 17.57 -3.51 -5.87
N LEU A 109 18.56 -3.45 -4.97
CA LEU A 109 19.79 -2.68 -5.18
C LEU A 109 20.53 -3.15 -6.43
N GLY A 110 20.61 -4.46 -6.67
CA GLY A 110 21.18 -5.04 -7.89
C GLY A 110 20.47 -4.55 -9.16
N PHE A 111 19.14 -4.51 -9.18
CA PHE A 111 18.38 -3.98 -10.31
C PHE A 111 18.63 -2.49 -10.54
N ILE A 112 18.65 -1.68 -9.48
CA ILE A 112 18.89 -0.24 -9.55
C ILE A 112 20.29 0.03 -10.11
N VAL A 113 21.32 -0.64 -9.57
CA VAL A 113 22.71 -0.48 -10.01
C VAL A 113 22.86 -0.90 -11.48
N ALA A 114 22.28 -2.04 -11.86
CA ALA A 114 22.30 -2.52 -13.25
C ALA A 114 21.60 -1.57 -14.22
N TYR A 115 20.46 -0.98 -13.81
CA TYR A 115 19.73 0.02 -14.59
C TYR A 115 20.54 1.32 -14.72
N ALA A 116 21.12 1.81 -13.62
CA ALA A 116 21.86 3.06 -13.58
C ALA A 116 23.06 3.07 -14.54
N TYR A 117 23.87 1.99 -14.57
CA TYR A 117 25.01 1.92 -15.50
C TYR A 117 24.67 1.35 -16.89
N SER A 118 23.40 0.99 -17.15
CA SER A 118 22.98 0.28 -18.36
C SER A 118 23.30 1.03 -19.66
N SER A 119 23.22 2.35 -19.67
CA SER A 119 23.51 3.17 -20.86
C SER A 119 24.97 3.65 -20.93
N PHE A 120 25.72 3.51 -19.83
CA PHE A 120 27.07 4.08 -19.70
C PHE A 120 28.20 3.05 -19.91
N LEU A 121 27.95 1.76 -19.64
CA LEU A 121 28.95 0.71 -19.78
C LEU A 121 28.77 -0.12 -21.06
N CYS A 122 29.89 -0.45 -21.71
CA CYS A 122 29.90 -1.40 -22.82
C CYS A 122 29.43 -2.80 -22.37
N THR A 123 28.80 -3.55 -23.28
CA THR A 123 28.24 -4.88 -22.97
C THR A 123 29.27 -5.87 -22.42
N TYR A 124 30.50 -5.87 -22.94
CA TYR A 124 31.55 -6.77 -22.43
C TYR A 124 31.93 -6.45 -20.98
N VAL A 125 31.97 -5.16 -20.59
CA VAL A 125 32.25 -4.74 -19.20
C VAL A 125 31.16 -5.23 -18.27
N LYS A 126 29.88 -5.12 -18.68
CA LYS A 126 28.74 -5.65 -17.91
C LYS A 126 28.83 -7.16 -17.69
N LEU A 127 29.25 -7.92 -18.70
CA LEU A 127 29.43 -9.37 -18.59
C LEU A 127 30.57 -9.74 -17.63
N TYR A 128 31.68 -9.00 -17.62
CA TYR A 128 32.76 -9.19 -16.64
C TYR A 128 32.32 -8.87 -15.20
N ILE A 129 31.53 -7.81 -15.01
CA ILE A 129 30.95 -7.46 -13.70
C ILE A 129 30.05 -8.60 -13.20
N LEU A 130 29.17 -9.13 -14.06
CA LEU A 130 28.30 -10.26 -13.71
C LEU A 130 29.10 -11.52 -13.35
N LEU A 131 30.18 -11.82 -14.08
CA LEU A 131 31.04 -12.97 -13.80
C LEU A 131 31.77 -12.83 -12.46
N ALA A 132 32.26 -11.63 -12.14
CA ALA A 132 32.92 -11.34 -10.87
C ALA A 132 31.95 -11.47 -9.68
N LEU A 133 30.74 -10.89 -9.79
CA LEU A 133 29.71 -10.98 -8.75
C LEU A 133 29.25 -12.44 -8.54
N LEU A 134 29.10 -13.20 -9.62
CA LEU A 134 28.78 -14.63 -9.52
C LEU A 134 29.87 -15.41 -8.77
N ALA A 135 31.15 -15.13 -9.06
CA ALA A 135 32.27 -15.79 -8.37
C ALA A 135 32.28 -15.47 -6.86
N VAL A 136 32.09 -14.21 -6.48
CA VAL A 136 32.00 -13.80 -5.07
C VAL A 136 30.82 -14.49 -4.37
N GLY A 137 29.65 -14.52 -5.01
CA GLY A 137 28.47 -15.20 -4.48
C GLY A 137 28.68 -16.70 -4.26
N LEU A 138 29.39 -17.37 -5.18
CA LEU A 138 29.71 -18.80 -5.05
C LEU A 138 30.68 -19.08 -3.90
N VAL A 139 31.70 -18.24 -3.71
CA VAL A 139 32.63 -18.38 -2.59
C VAL A 139 31.87 -18.26 -1.26
N GLY A 140 30.99 -17.27 -1.14
CA GLY A 140 30.13 -17.11 0.04
C GLY A 140 29.21 -18.32 0.26
N TYR A 141 28.59 -18.83 -0.80
CA TYR A 141 27.72 -20.02 -0.73
C TYR A 141 28.45 -21.26 -0.20
N TYR A 142 29.62 -21.60 -0.77
CA TYR A 142 30.37 -22.79 -0.33
C TYR A 142 30.95 -22.62 1.07
N TYR A 143 31.31 -21.40 1.48
CA TYR A 143 31.77 -21.12 2.83
C TYR A 143 30.68 -21.46 3.87
N ILE A 144 29.44 -21.02 3.62
CA ILE A 144 28.30 -21.29 4.51
C ILE A 144 27.99 -22.80 4.55
N GLU A 145 27.96 -23.47 3.41
CA GLU A 145 27.68 -24.92 3.34
C GLU A 145 28.76 -25.74 4.04
N TRP A 146 30.03 -25.33 3.94
CA TRP A 146 31.13 -26.00 4.63
C TRP A 146 31.06 -25.81 6.14
N GLY A 147 30.73 -24.60 6.60
CA GLY A 147 30.48 -24.33 8.02
C GLY A 147 29.31 -25.13 8.59
N ALA A 148 28.22 -25.29 7.82
CA ALA A 148 27.05 -26.08 8.23
C ALA A 148 27.33 -27.61 8.29
N ALA A 149 28.24 -28.13 7.47
CA ALA A 149 28.62 -29.54 7.47
C ALA A 149 29.55 -29.94 8.65
N ALA A 150 30.21 -28.97 9.28
CA ALA A 150 31.19 -29.21 10.35
C ALA A 150 30.57 -29.38 11.76
N SER A 151 29.28 -29.01 11.95
CA SER A 151 28.61 -29.04 13.25
C SER A 151 27.34 -29.90 13.26
N PRO A 152 27.44 -31.24 13.40
CA PRO A 152 26.28 -32.07 13.63
C PRO A 152 26.07 -32.27 15.13
N LEU A 153 25.11 -31.55 15.74
CA LEU A 153 24.12 -32.06 16.72
C LEU A 153 23.55 -30.97 17.65
N HIS A 154 22.23 -31.06 17.76
CA HIS A 154 21.38 -30.73 18.91
C HIS A 154 21.28 -29.28 19.40
N GLY A 155 20.02 -28.92 19.67
CA GLY A 155 19.65 -27.62 20.17
C GLY A 155 20.29 -27.33 21.51
N GLU A 156 20.92 -26.17 21.57
CA GLU A 156 20.97 -25.26 22.70
C GLU A 156 21.45 -23.91 22.12
N CYS A 157 20.88 -22.82 22.63
CA CYS A 157 21.27 -21.48 22.25
C CYS A 157 22.76 -21.26 22.55
N GLU A 158 23.58 -21.01 21.52
CA GLU A 158 24.88 -20.39 21.70
C GLU A 158 25.24 -19.56 20.45
N GLY A 159 25.08 -18.24 20.57
CA GLY A 159 25.66 -17.30 19.64
C GLY A 159 27.16 -17.20 19.90
N SER A 160 28.01 -17.63 18.98
CA SER A 160 29.43 -17.27 19.00
C SER A 160 30.25 -17.56 17.73
N LEU A 161 29.69 -17.77 16.54
CA LEU A 161 30.53 -18.23 15.40
C LEU A 161 30.31 -17.57 14.04
N VAL A 162 29.68 -16.40 13.97
CA VAL A 162 29.53 -15.63 12.71
C VAL A 162 30.20 -14.24 12.77
N THR A 163 30.84 -13.89 13.88
CA THR A 163 31.45 -12.57 14.08
C THR A 163 32.83 -12.38 13.43
N ASP A 164 33.49 -13.44 12.96
CA ASP A 164 34.90 -13.36 12.56
C ASP A 164 35.18 -13.07 11.06
N MET A 165 34.17 -12.75 10.24
CA MET A 165 34.38 -12.49 8.79
C MET A 165 34.03 -11.08 8.27
N ILE A 166 33.70 -10.13 9.14
CA ILE A 166 33.48 -8.71 8.74
C ILE A 166 34.58 -7.78 9.29
N ALA A 167 35.66 -8.32 9.86
CA ALA A 167 36.84 -7.53 10.21
C ALA A 167 37.80 -7.40 9.02
N ILE A 168 37.48 -6.54 8.06
CA ILE A 168 38.50 -5.90 7.22
C ILE A 168 38.46 -4.39 7.49
N ASN A 169 39.39 -4.01 8.37
CA ASN A 169 40.07 -2.72 8.47
C ASN A 169 39.20 -1.49 8.77
N GLU A 170 39.18 -1.12 10.05
CA GLU A 170 39.02 0.26 10.50
C GLU A 170 40.11 1.13 9.87
N ASP A 171 39.73 2.05 8.99
CA ASP A 171 40.10 3.46 9.11
C ASP A 171 39.34 4.29 8.05
N GLN A 172 38.65 5.33 8.53
CA GLN A 172 37.92 6.39 7.83
C GLN A 172 36.40 6.19 7.58
N ASN A 173 35.61 6.73 8.52
CA ASN A 173 34.32 7.41 8.35
C ASN A 173 33.37 6.86 7.27
N LEU A 174 32.50 5.93 7.64
CA LEU A 174 31.14 5.87 7.11
C LEU A 174 30.21 5.14 8.09
N CYS A 175 29.35 5.89 8.77
CA CYS A 175 28.31 5.34 9.62
C CYS A 175 27.23 4.68 8.76
N LEU A 176 27.01 3.37 8.90
CA LEU A 176 25.75 2.71 8.59
C LEU A 176 25.36 1.84 9.79
N VAL A 177 24.35 2.35 10.50
CA VAL A 177 23.77 1.81 11.73
C VAL A 177 23.05 0.50 11.43
N SER A 178 23.37 -0.56 12.17
CA SER A 178 22.45 -1.65 12.48
C SER A 178 22.88 -2.28 13.80
N ASP A 179 22.39 -1.72 14.90
CA ASP A 179 22.56 -2.23 16.27
C ASP A 179 21.19 -2.31 16.95
N VAL A 180 20.64 -3.52 17.04
CA VAL A 180 19.73 -4.08 18.08
C VAL A 180 19.80 -5.62 17.86
N CYS A 181 20.16 -6.53 18.77
CA CYS A 181 20.07 -6.63 20.23
C CYS A 181 21.02 -7.76 20.71
N ASP A 182 21.74 -7.58 21.83
CA ASP A 182 21.64 -8.53 22.95
C ASP A 182 22.13 -7.90 24.27
N SER A 183 21.45 -8.28 25.35
CA SER A 183 21.62 -7.77 26.71
C SER A 183 22.50 -8.70 27.55
N HIS A 184 23.56 -8.20 28.20
CA HIS A 184 23.90 -8.49 29.61
C HIS A 184 25.09 -7.66 30.15
N GLN A 185 24.79 -6.82 31.15
CA GLN A 185 25.62 -6.33 32.29
C GLN A 185 26.81 -5.32 32.13
N ARG A 186 26.54 -4.10 32.65
CA ARG A 186 27.39 -3.01 33.27
C ARG A 186 27.86 -1.83 32.37
N PRO A 187 28.15 -0.63 32.95
CA PRO A 187 27.38 0.30 33.79
C PRO A 187 27.16 1.66 33.04
N PRO A 188 26.60 2.76 33.63
CA PRO A 188 25.84 3.75 32.86
C PRO A 188 26.65 4.95 32.33
N HIS A 189 26.36 5.41 31.12
CA HIS A 189 26.46 6.81 30.67
C HIS A 189 25.51 7.10 29.48
N PRO A 190 25.09 8.35 29.24
CA PRO A 190 23.70 8.69 28.93
C PRO A 190 23.41 8.89 27.43
N GLY A 191 22.31 8.30 26.97
CA GLY A 191 21.73 8.50 25.63
C GLY A 191 20.45 7.67 25.48
N ARG A 192 19.36 8.12 26.10
CA ARG A 192 18.10 7.37 26.27
C ARG A 192 16.98 8.13 25.59
N GLU A 193 16.63 7.77 24.37
CA GLU A 193 15.38 8.22 23.72
C GLU A 193 14.88 7.24 22.63
N GLN A 194 15.74 6.45 21.98
CA GLN A 194 15.33 5.63 20.81
C GLN A 194 14.98 4.16 21.10
N THR A 195 15.63 3.51 22.08
CA THR A 195 15.40 2.08 22.40
C THR A 195 14.12 1.79 23.19
N THR A 196 13.44 2.83 23.67
CA THR A 196 12.17 2.71 24.42
C THR A 196 11.00 2.46 23.48
N ASP A 197 11.00 3.07 22.30
CA ASP A 197 9.89 3.03 21.34
C ASP A 197 9.69 1.62 20.75
N ASP A 198 10.75 0.97 20.28
CA ASP A 198 10.65 -0.39 19.71
C ASP A 198 10.21 -1.44 20.74
N ARG A 199 10.66 -1.32 22.00
CA ARG A 199 10.28 -2.23 23.08
C ARG A 199 8.83 -2.01 23.52
N GLU A 200 8.39 -0.76 23.56
CA GLU A 200 6.99 -0.40 23.80
C GLU A 200 6.10 -0.87 22.64
N ASN A 201 6.54 -0.77 21.38
CA ASN A 201 5.78 -1.26 20.22
C ASN A 201 5.62 -2.79 20.22
N LEU A 202 6.63 -3.55 20.64
CA LEU A 202 6.55 -5.00 20.85
C LEU A 202 5.62 -5.37 22.03
N GLU A 203 5.72 -4.70 23.18
CA GLU A 203 4.81 -4.90 24.32
C GLU A 203 3.35 -4.50 23.95
N ASN A 204 3.16 -3.45 23.17
CA ASN A 204 1.83 -2.98 22.72
C ASN A 204 1.19 -3.91 21.69
N ALA A 205 1.98 -4.54 20.81
CA ALA A 205 1.50 -5.55 19.86
C ALA A 205 1.06 -6.84 20.59
N GLU A 206 1.78 -7.23 21.65
CA GLU A 206 1.40 -8.35 22.53
C GLU A 206 0.12 -8.05 23.34
N GLU A 207 -0.04 -6.82 23.80
CA GLU A 207 -1.24 -6.37 24.52
C GLU A 207 -2.40 -5.93 23.61
N LYS A 208 -2.21 -5.95 22.28
CA LYS A 208 -3.17 -5.52 21.24
C LYS A 208 -3.76 -4.14 21.54
N ARG A 209 -2.92 -3.18 21.91
CA ARG A 209 -3.35 -1.81 22.20
C ARG A 209 -3.35 -0.97 20.93
N LEU A 210 -4.32 -0.08 20.82
CA LEU A 210 -4.33 0.98 19.81
C LEU A 210 -3.33 2.07 20.23
N VAL A 211 -2.06 1.85 19.89
CA VAL A 211 -0.99 2.84 20.11
C VAL A 211 -0.54 3.34 18.76
N ALA A 212 -0.61 4.66 18.58
CA ALA A 212 -0.08 5.34 17.41
C ALA A 212 0.87 6.42 17.92
N ASP A 213 1.97 6.64 17.21
CA ASP A 213 2.95 7.67 17.54
C ASP A 213 2.27 9.05 17.63
N ASP A 214 2.50 9.73 18.76
CA ASP A 214 1.98 11.07 19.07
C ASP A 214 2.32 12.09 17.97
N LYS A 215 3.42 11.89 17.24
CA LYS A 215 3.79 12.69 16.07
C LYS A 215 2.69 12.67 15.00
N TYR A 216 2.19 11.49 14.64
CA TYR A 216 1.13 11.35 13.63
C TYR A 216 -0.19 11.90 14.13
N LEU A 217 -0.51 11.63 15.40
CA LEU A 217 -1.74 12.13 16.03
C LEU A 217 -1.77 13.66 16.08
N THR A 218 -0.64 14.28 16.43
CA THR A 218 -0.48 15.75 16.46
C THR A 218 -0.62 16.35 15.06
N LEU A 219 -0.03 15.73 14.03
CA LEU A 219 -0.16 16.17 12.63
C LEU A 219 -1.63 16.17 12.18
N LEU A 220 -2.41 15.19 12.66
CA LEU A 220 -3.85 15.04 12.41
C LEU A 220 -4.71 15.77 13.45
N GLY A 221 -4.15 16.74 14.17
CA GLY A 221 -4.88 17.64 15.07
C GLY A 221 -5.51 16.99 16.30
N PHE A 222 -5.07 15.79 16.68
CA PHE A 222 -5.37 15.21 18.00
C PHE A 222 -4.44 15.84 19.04
N VAL A 223 -4.79 17.07 19.45
CA VAL A 223 -4.05 17.88 20.43
C VAL A 223 -4.93 18.16 21.65
N GLU A 224 -4.35 18.65 22.75
CA GLU A 224 -5.10 18.94 23.99
C GLU A 224 -6.33 19.85 23.79
N ARG A 225 -6.25 20.78 22.84
CA ARG A 225 -7.34 21.72 22.51
C ARG A 225 -7.67 21.64 21.02
N PRO A 226 -8.41 20.60 20.59
CA PRO A 226 -8.73 20.41 19.19
C PRO A 226 -9.75 21.47 18.74
N ARG A 227 -9.70 21.82 17.45
CA ARG A 227 -10.73 22.65 16.82
C ARG A 227 -12.00 21.83 16.70
N GLN A 228 -13.10 22.32 17.26
CA GLN A 228 -14.36 21.58 17.31
C GLN A 228 -15.56 22.44 16.90
N PHE A 229 -16.56 21.79 16.32
CA PHE A 229 -17.86 22.38 16.01
C PHE A 229 -18.67 22.60 17.31
N PRO A 230 -19.42 23.71 17.46
CA PRO A 230 -19.63 24.82 16.51
C PRO A 230 -18.62 25.98 16.65
N GLY A 231 -17.66 25.90 17.57
CA GLY A 231 -16.81 27.03 17.97
C GLY A 231 -15.81 27.48 16.92
N ASP A 232 -15.22 26.54 16.18
CA ASP A 232 -14.24 26.82 15.12
C ASP A 232 -14.64 26.10 13.82
N VAL A 233 -15.27 26.86 12.91
CA VAL A 233 -15.77 26.39 11.62
C VAL A 233 -15.32 27.31 10.50
N TRP A 234 -15.17 26.77 9.30
CA TRP A 234 -14.82 27.57 8.13
C TRP A 234 -16.00 28.46 7.72
N ARG A 235 -15.84 29.78 7.89
CA ARG A 235 -16.94 30.75 7.75
C ARG A 235 -17.25 31.21 6.32
N ASN A 236 -16.35 30.97 5.37
CA ASN A 236 -16.45 31.49 4.01
C ASN A 236 -17.23 30.57 3.06
N THR A 237 -17.82 29.49 3.56
CA THR A 237 -18.54 28.47 2.78
C THR A 237 -19.75 27.95 3.56
N SER A 238 -20.76 27.48 2.84
CA SER A 238 -21.82 26.67 3.44
C SER A 238 -21.27 25.32 3.91
N LEU A 239 -21.82 24.81 5.02
CA LEU A 239 -21.54 23.48 5.55
C LEU A 239 -22.59 22.48 5.04
N PRO A 240 -22.23 21.20 4.78
CA PRO A 240 -20.92 20.59 5.00
C PRO A 240 -19.92 20.97 3.90
N ILE A 241 -18.62 20.90 4.21
CA ILE A 241 -17.58 20.91 3.19
C ILE A 241 -17.54 19.52 2.55
N ILE A 242 -17.55 19.48 1.22
CA ILE A 242 -17.51 18.22 0.48
C ILE A 242 -16.05 17.83 0.36
N ILE A 243 -15.70 16.60 0.72
CA ILE A 243 -14.33 16.13 0.59
C ILE A 243 -14.27 14.83 -0.19
N THR A 244 -13.17 14.66 -0.91
CA THR A 244 -12.81 13.43 -1.60
C THR A 244 -11.29 13.35 -1.67
N TYR A 245 -10.76 12.18 -2.00
CA TYR A 245 -9.36 12.03 -2.39
C TYR A 245 -9.28 11.48 -3.81
N VAL A 246 -8.14 11.70 -4.45
CA VAL A 246 -7.84 11.22 -5.79
C VAL A 246 -6.45 10.58 -5.78
N ARG A 247 -6.35 9.41 -6.39
CA ARG A 247 -5.10 8.71 -6.69
C ARG A 247 -4.87 8.66 -8.20
N ASP A 248 -3.69 8.17 -8.60
CA ASP A 248 -3.34 7.94 -10.00
C ASP A 248 -4.41 7.09 -10.72
N GLY A 249 -4.85 7.56 -11.88
CA GLY A 249 -5.90 6.93 -12.68
C GLY A 249 -7.33 7.26 -12.26
N GLN A 250 -7.54 8.03 -11.18
CA GLN A 250 -8.85 8.46 -10.69
C GLN A 250 -9.13 9.96 -10.95
N GLU A 251 -8.29 10.63 -11.72
CA GLU A 251 -8.33 12.08 -11.90
C GLU A 251 -9.65 12.52 -12.54
N GLN A 252 -10.11 11.77 -13.54
CA GLN A 252 -11.39 12.03 -14.23
C GLN A 252 -12.58 11.86 -13.28
N GLN A 253 -12.50 10.94 -12.31
CA GLN A 253 -13.51 10.77 -11.27
C GLN A 253 -13.54 11.99 -10.35
N GLY A 254 -12.35 12.46 -9.93
CA GLY A 254 -12.20 13.68 -9.15
C GLY A 254 -12.80 14.91 -9.86
N VAL A 255 -12.49 15.09 -11.15
CA VAL A 255 -13.07 16.18 -11.96
C VAL A 255 -14.59 16.05 -12.04
N GLY A 256 -15.10 14.84 -12.31
CA GLY A 256 -16.53 14.59 -12.41
C GLY A 256 -17.27 14.90 -11.11
N LEU A 257 -16.74 14.50 -9.95
CA LEU A 257 -17.31 14.82 -8.65
C LEU A 257 -17.25 16.32 -8.35
N ALA A 258 -16.13 16.99 -8.66
CA ALA A 258 -15.99 18.44 -8.47
C ALA A 258 -17.04 19.23 -9.27
N ARG A 259 -17.24 18.88 -10.55
CA ARG A 259 -18.25 19.50 -11.42
C ARG A 259 -19.66 19.21 -10.94
N ASN A 260 -19.93 17.96 -10.56
CA ASN A 260 -21.22 17.55 -10.03
C ASN A 260 -21.56 18.27 -8.72
N THR A 261 -20.58 18.47 -7.85
CA THR A 261 -20.73 19.26 -6.61
C THR A 261 -21.01 20.72 -6.92
N ALA A 262 -20.25 21.33 -7.83
CA ALA A 262 -20.48 22.72 -8.24
C ALA A 262 -21.89 22.95 -8.83
N HIS A 263 -22.48 21.91 -9.46
CA HIS A 263 -23.84 21.97 -9.98
C HIS A 263 -24.92 21.88 -8.89
N PHE A 264 -24.85 20.88 -8.01
CA PHE A 264 -25.88 20.64 -6.98
C PHE A 264 -25.72 21.52 -5.74
N LEU A 265 -24.49 21.94 -5.42
CA LEU A 265 -24.11 22.61 -4.18
C LEU A 265 -23.19 23.82 -4.47
N PRO A 266 -23.66 24.84 -5.22
CA PRO A 266 -22.81 25.94 -5.69
C PRO A 266 -22.20 26.81 -4.57
N ASN A 267 -22.77 26.77 -3.37
CA ASN A 267 -22.30 27.53 -2.20
C ASN A 267 -21.36 26.74 -1.28
N HIS A 268 -21.14 25.45 -1.56
CA HIS A 268 -20.28 24.59 -0.77
C HIS A 268 -18.89 24.54 -1.40
N THR A 269 -17.87 24.45 -0.55
CA THR A 269 -16.50 24.21 -0.97
C THR A 269 -16.24 22.71 -1.08
N THR A 270 -15.54 22.31 -2.14
CA THR A 270 -15.05 20.94 -2.33
C THR A 270 -13.55 20.88 -2.06
N LEU A 271 -13.09 20.02 -1.17
CA LEU A 271 -11.67 19.70 -0.99
C LEU A 271 -11.34 18.39 -1.71
N ILE A 272 -10.32 18.43 -2.56
CA ILE A 272 -9.81 17.25 -3.27
C ILE A 272 -8.41 16.97 -2.76
N TYR A 273 -8.28 15.90 -2.00
CA TYR A 273 -7.01 15.46 -1.45
C TYR A 273 -6.22 14.69 -2.52
N ASN A 274 -5.08 15.23 -2.90
CA ASN A 274 -4.14 14.59 -3.82
C ASN A 274 -3.23 13.65 -3.02
N LEU A 275 -3.34 12.35 -3.27
CA LEU A 275 -2.61 11.27 -2.58
C LEU A 275 -1.52 10.64 -3.46
N GLY A 276 -0.75 11.48 -4.16
CA GLY A 276 0.39 11.02 -4.97
C GLY A 276 0.27 11.27 -6.48
N VAL A 277 -0.76 11.97 -6.94
CA VAL A 277 -0.83 12.41 -8.34
C VAL A 277 0.28 13.43 -8.58
N SER A 278 1.29 13.03 -9.33
CA SER A 278 2.48 13.83 -9.58
C SER A 278 2.12 15.18 -10.26
N GLN A 279 2.52 16.30 -9.66
CA GLN A 279 2.40 17.64 -10.26
C GLN A 279 3.53 17.93 -11.27
N TYR A 280 4.56 17.08 -11.33
CA TYR A 280 5.75 17.29 -12.16
C TYR A 280 5.61 16.64 -13.55
N GLY A 281 5.05 17.41 -14.48
CA GLY A 281 5.31 17.25 -15.91
C GLY A 281 5.33 18.59 -16.65
N LEU A 282 5.73 19.67 -15.96
CA LEU A 282 6.12 20.89 -16.66
C LEU A 282 7.51 20.68 -17.27
N GLN A 283 7.54 20.70 -18.61
CA GLN A 283 8.70 20.72 -19.51
C GLN A 283 9.49 19.41 -19.66
N MET A 284 9.38 18.85 -20.88
CA MET A 284 10.26 17.87 -21.55
C MET A 284 9.65 16.49 -21.84
N VAL A 285 8.55 16.43 -22.61
CA VAL A 285 8.28 15.25 -23.45
C VAL A 285 7.68 15.70 -24.79
N SER A 286 8.52 16.19 -25.68
CA SER A 286 8.22 16.20 -27.12
C SER A 286 8.72 14.86 -27.70
N GLY A 287 7.89 13.82 -27.69
CA GLY A 287 8.23 12.58 -28.43
C GLY A 287 7.74 11.22 -27.93
N ALA A 288 6.82 11.12 -26.97
CA ALA A 288 6.27 9.83 -26.55
C ALA A 288 4.87 9.57 -27.13
N THR A 289 4.67 8.37 -27.64
CA THR A 289 3.48 7.88 -28.32
C THR A 289 2.21 7.90 -27.44
N VAL A 290 1.12 8.40 -28.02
CA VAL A 290 -0.33 8.50 -27.70
C VAL A 290 -0.93 7.79 -26.45
N ALA A 291 -0.29 6.82 -25.80
CA ALA A 291 -0.79 6.21 -24.56
C ALA A 291 -0.44 6.99 -23.27
N GLU A 292 0.66 7.75 -23.26
CA GLU A 292 1.07 8.55 -22.08
C GLU A 292 0.46 9.97 -22.04
N GLY A 293 -0.22 10.38 -23.11
CA GLY A 293 -0.83 11.72 -23.20
C GLY A 293 -2.07 11.92 -22.33
N VAL A 294 -2.81 10.85 -22.00
CA VAL A 294 -4.11 10.95 -21.28
C VAL A 294 -3.89 11.24 -19.79
N LEU A 295 -2.86 10.65 -19.18
CA LEU A 295 -2.55 10.84 -17.76
C LEU A 295 -2.19 12.32 -17.46
N PHE A 296 -1.40 12.94 -18.33
CA PHE A 296 -0.95 14.32 -18.16
C PHE A 296 -2.05 15.39 -18.37
N VAL A 297 -3.04 15.11 -19.21
CA VAL A 297 -4.17 16.02 -19.46
C VAL A 297 -5.08 16.13 -18.23
N SER A 298 -5.31 15.00 -17.54
CA SER A 298 -6.30 14.91 -16.47
C SER A 298 -5.97 15.78 -15.24
N THR A 299 -4.69 15.83 -14.82
CA THR A 299 -4.24 16.64 -13.67
C THR A 299 -4.33 18.14 -13.95
N ARG A 300 -3.97 18.58 -15.17
CA ARG A 300 -4.18 19.99 -15.59
C ARG A 300 -5.66 20.35 -15.60
N GLN A 301 -6.51 19.43 -16.01
CA GLN A 301 -7.95 19.64 -16.09
C GLN A 301 -8.59 19.72 -14.69
N LEU A 302 -8.12 18.92 -13.74
CA LEU A 302 -8.48 19.03 -12.32
C LEU A 302 -8.13 20.41 -11.77
N GLN A 303 -6.90 20.87 -11.99
CA GLN A 303 -6.47 22.22 -11.58
C GLN A 303 -7.30 23.32 -12.26
N ALA A 304 -7.52 23.21 -13.58
CA ALA A 304 -8.29 24.19 -14.34
C ALA A 304 -9.74 24.27 -13.87
N ASN A 305 -10.37 23.13 -13.59
CA ASN A 305 -11.74 23.08 -13.09
C ASN A 305 -11.86 23.67 -11.68
N CYS A 306 -10.87 23.44 -10.82
CA CYS A 306 -10.86 24.00 -9.47
C CYS A 306 -10.55 25.51 -9.46
N ASN A 307 -9.85 26.04 -10.46
CA ASN A 307 -9.66 27.49 -10.59
C ASN A 307 -10.97 28.25 -10.90
N SER A 308 -11.92 27.61 -11.59
CA SER A 308 -13.22 28.22 -11.97
C SER A 308 -14.39 27.82 -11.07
N SER A 309 -14.15 27.06 -10.00
CA SER A 309 -15.18 26.57 -9.09
C SER A 309 -14.76 26.74 -7.64
N ARG A 310 -15.66 26.47 -6.68
CA ARG A 310 -15.35 26.48 -5.24
C ARG A 310 -14.62 25.19 -4.81
N CYS A 311 -13.66 24.74 -5.61
CA CYS A 311 -12.86 23.55 -5.33
C CYS A 311 -11.44 23.97 -4.90
N VAL A 312 -10.87 23.25 -3.94
CA VAL A 312 -9.48 23.43 -3.49
C VAL A 312 -8.79 22.07 -3.52
N ILE A 313 -7.63 22.00 -4.18
CA ILE A 313 -6.78 20.82 -4.18
C ILE A 313 -5.84 20.92 -2.97
N VAL A 314 -5.81 19.86 -2.17
CA VAL A 314 -4.95 19.74 -0.98
C VAL A 314 -3.97 18.62 -1.24
N ASN A 315 -2.69 18.92 -1.33
CA ASN A 315 -1.66 17.88 -1.38
C ASN A 315 -1.51 17.27 0.01
N PHE A 316 -1.69 15.95 0.11
CA PHE A 316 -1.59 15.23 1.36
C PHE A 316 -0.52 14.15 1.22
N ASP A 317 0.60 14.42 1.88
CA ASP A 317 1.82 13.63 1.77
C ASP A 317 1.71 12.36 2.62
N LEU A 318 1.55 11.21 1.96
CA LEU A 318 1.44 9.93 2.64
C LEU A 318 2.79 9.39 3.12
N GLU A 319 3.90 9.90 2.58
CA GLU A 319 5.27 9.49 2.97
C GLU A 319 5.58 9.87 4.44
N LEU A 320 4.80 10.80 5.00
CA LEU A 320 4.88 11.20 6.40
C LEU A 320 4.30 10.16 7.36
N PHE A 321 3.57 9.15 6.87
CA PHE A 321 2.89 8.13 7.66
C PHE A 321 3.54 6.74 7.46
N PRO A 322 3.20 5.72 8.26
CA PRO A 322 3.71 4.36 8.05
C PRO A 322 3.43 3.85 6.64
N SER A 323 4.36 3.09 6.06
CA SER A 323 4.31 2.70 4.64
C SER A 323 3.07 1.90 4.23
N HIS A 324 2.48 1.12 5.15
CA HIS A 324 1.24 0.38 4.86
C HIS A 324 0.04 1.30 4.60
N VAL A 325 0.10 2.56 5.07
CA VAL A 325 -0.97 3.54 4.86
C VAL A 325 -1.16 3.84 3.37
N GLU A 326 -0.10 3.78 2.57
CA GLU A 326 -0.14 4.01 1.12
C GLU A 326 -0.79 2.86 0.32
N GLU A 327 -0.94 1.68 0.92
CA GLU A 327 -1.52 0.51 0.26
C GLU A 327 -2.99 0.73 -0.09
N ASP A 328 -3.29 0.76 -1.40
CA ASP A 328 -4.64 1.04 -1.93
C ASP A 328 -5.71 0.11 -1.38
N ARG A 329 -5.40 -1.18 -1.26
CA ARG A 329 -6.35 -2.17 -0.77
C ARG A 329 -6.82 -1.90 0.66
N LEU A 330 -5.99 -1.28 1.51
CA LEU A 330 -6.28 -1.07 2.93
C LEU A 330 -7.16 0.16 3.16
N HIS A 331 -7.10 1.14 2.26
CA HIS A 331 -7.75 2.44 2.40
C HIS A 331 -7.44 3.13 3.75
N ALA A 332 -6.29 2.84 4.35
CA ALA A 332 -5.89 3.35 5.66
C ALA A 332 -5.70 4.87 5.66
N TYR A 333 -5.42 5.48 4.50
CA TYR A 333 -5.38 6.93 4.31
C TYR A 333 -6.75 7.62 4.45
N ARG A 334 -7.88 6.91 4.26
CA ARG A 334 -9.24 7.49 4.31
C ARG A 334 -9.53 8.18 5.65
N PRO A 335 -9.40 7.50 6.82
CA PRO A 335 -9.61 8.16 8.10
C PRO A 335 -8.65 9.34 8.35
N LEU A 336 -7.41 9.30 7.83
CA LEU A 336 -6.45 10.39 7.98
C LEU A 336 -6.90 11.64 7.21
N VAL A 337 -7.32 11.46 5.95
CA VAL A 337 -7.86 12.53 5.10
C VAL A 337 -9.13 13.14 5.70
N ILE A 338 -10.04 12.29 6.18
CA ILE A 338 -11.28 12.73 6.83
C ILE A 338 -10.97 13.54 8.09
N GLN A 339 -10.03 13.08 8.92
CA GLN A 339 -9.65 13.77 10.15
C GLN A 339 -8.99 15.13 9.87
N ASP A 340 -8.05 15.19 8.92
CA ASP A 340 -7.42 16.46 8.51
C ASP A 340 -8.48 17.47 8.03
N ALA A 341 -9.47 17.02 7.25
CA ALA A 341 -10.58 17.86 6.81
C ALA A 341 -11.48 18.30 7.98
N LEU A 342 -11.82 17.42 8.91
CA LEU A 342 -12.66 17.74 10.08
C LEU A 342 -12.02 18.84 10.94
N ASN A 343 -10.70 18.82 11.10
CA ASN A 343 -9.97 19.86 11.84
C ASN A 343 -10.02 21.23 11.16
N LYS A 344 -10.19 21.27 9.83
CA LYS A 344 -10.27 22.51 9.04
C LYS A 344 -11.70 23.03 8.90
N ALA A 345 -12.65 22.12 8.72
CA ALA A 345 -14.02 22.41 8.29
C ALA A 345 -15.05 22.40 9.41
N GLY A 346 -14.86 21.55 10.42
CA GLY A 346 -15.86 21.27 11.47
C GLY A 346 -17.00 20.35 11.02
N VAL A 347 -17.55 20.51 9.81
CA VAL A 347 -18.58 19.60 9.25
C VAL A 347 -18.21 19.20 7.83
N VAL A 348 -18.18 17.89 7.60
CA VAL A 348 -17.64 17.28 6.39
C VAL A 348 -18.62 16.26 5.82
N LEU A 349 -18.80 16.27 4.50
CA LEU A 349 -19.39 15.16 3.75
C LEU A 349 -18.28 14.53 2.90
N PHE A 350 -17.76 13.40 3.37
CA PHE A 350 -16.83 12.57 2.63
C PHE A 350 -17.57 11.74 1.58
N LEU A 351 -17.05 11.77 0.37
CA LEU A 351 -17.48 10.93 -0.75
C LEU A 351 -16.25 10.36 -1.46
N GLU A 352 -16.26 9.06 -1.75
CA GLU A 352 -15.32 8.49 -2.72
C GLU A 352 -15.45 9.19 -4.07
N CYS A 353 -14.35 9.27 -4.82
CA CYS A 353 -14.31 10.01 -6.08
C CYS A 353 -15.27 9.46 -7.15
N ASP A 354 -15.71 8.21 -7.02
CA ASP A 354 -16.68 7.55 -7.90
C ASP A 354 -18.15 7.93 -7.60
N HIS A 355 -18.43 8.69 -6.54
CA HIS A 355 -19.78 9.13 -6.20
C HIS A 355 -20.18 10.38 -6.98
N ARG A 356 -21.49 10.53 -7.22
CA ARG A 356 -22.13 11.74 -7.74
C ARG A 356 -23.39 12.03 -6.95
N LEU A 357 -23.57 13.28 -6.54
CA LEU A 357 -24.80 13.83 -6.01
C LEU A 357 -25.92 13.71 -7.04
N VAL A 358 -27.11 13.33 -6.56
CA VAL A 358 -28.36 13.37 -7.32
C VAL A 358 -29.35 14.38 -6.75
N SER A 359 -29.07 14.93 -5.56
CA SER A 359 -29.84 15.98 -4.89
C SER A 359 -28.88 16.94 -4.18
N GLY A 360 -29.26 18.22 -4.12
CA GLY A 360 -28.56 19.25 -3.35
C GLY A 360 -29.12 19.47 -1.93
N GLN A 361 -30.20 18.78 -1.56
CA GLN A 361 -30.88 18.98 -0.27
C GLN A 361 -30.18 18.20 0.85
N LEU A 362 -29.07 18.73 1.37
CA LEU A 362 -28.30 18.08 2.42
C LEU A 362 -28.74 18.48 3.85
N GLU A 363 -29.63 19.46 3.97
CA GLU A 363 -30.08 19.99 5.27
C GLU A 363 -30.64 18.91 6.20
N PRO A 364 -31.44 17.92 5.73
CA PRO A 364 -31.92 16.84 6.60
C PRO A 364 -30.77 16.00 7.18
N LEU A 365 -29.73 15.73 6.39
CA LEU A 365 -28.57 14.94 6.82
C LEU A 365 -27.74 15.69 7.86
N VAL A 366 -27.48 16.99 7.60
CA VAL A 366 -26.75 17.84 8.54
C VAL A 366 -27.49 17.98 9.86
N LYS A 367 -28.81 18.18 9.79
CA LYS A 367 -29.66 18.25 11.00
C LYS A 367 -29.60 16.94 11.78
N GLN A 368 -29.79 15.81 11.11
CA GLN A 368 -29.70 14.49 11.74
C GLN A 368 -28.34 14.30 12.43
N ALA A 369 -27.23 14.57 11.73
CA ALA A 369 -25.90 14.39 12.30
C ALA A 369 -25.67 15.29 13.52
N THR A 370 -26.12 16.55 13.46
CA THR A 370 -25.96 17.49 14.57
C THR A 370 -26.78 17.10 15.79
N GLU A 371 -27.95 16.49 15.60
CA GLU A 371 -28.86 16.07 16.67
C GLU A 371 -28.55 14.66 17.21
N GLU A 372 -27.95 13.78 16.40
CA GLU A 372 -27.83 12.33 16.69
C GLU A 372 -26.38 11.84 16.79
N GLY A 373 -25.52 12.62 17.45
CA GLY A 373 -24.18 12.16 17.83
C GLY A 373 -23.09 12.28 16.76
N GLY A 374 -23.36 13.05 15.70
CA GLY A 374 -22.33 13.60 14.81
C GLY A 374 -22.01 12.80 13.56
N VAL A 375 -22.74 11.71 13.26
CA VAL A 375 -22.46 10.84 12.11
C VAL A 375 -23.73 10.48 11.35
N VAL A 376 -23.67 10.54 10.02
CA VAL A 376 -24.66 9.91 9.12
C VAL A 376 -23.94 9.08 8.06
N SER A 377 -24.39 7.84 7.88
CA SER A 377 -23.80 6.82 7.01
C SER A 377 -24.88 5.97 6.33
N TRP A 378 -24.48 5.05 5.44
CA TRP A 378 -25.42 4.21 4.67
C TRP A 378 -25.22 2.73 4.98
N ALA A 379 -26.25 2.08 5.55
CA ALA A 379 -26.18 0.66 5.90
C ALA A 379 -26.16 -0.26 4.68
N THR A 380 -25.35 -1.30 4.78
CA THR A 380 -25.32 -2.44 3.86
C THR A 380 -26.15 -3.61 4.41
N TYR A 381 -26.31 -4.65 3.61
CA TYR A 381 -27.02 -5.86 4.02
C TYR A 381 -26.17 -6.83 4.84
N HIS A 382 -24.86 -6.61 4.94
CA HIS A 382 -23.93 -7.54 5.58
C HIS A 382 -23.64 -7.13 7.02
N PRO A 383 -23.66 -8.05 7.99
CA PRO A 383 -23.26 -7.74 9.35
C PRO A 383 -21.77 -7.40 9.45
N THR A 384 -21.42 -6.54 10.39
CA THR A 384 -20.04 -6.10 10.62
C THR A 384 -19.10 -7.28 10.90
N SER A 385 -19.55 -8.27 11.68
CA SER A 385 -18.81 -9.50 11.96
C SER A 385 -18.53 -10.38 10.74
N SER A 386 -19.35 -10.28 9.69
CA SER A 386 -19.19 -11.10 8.48
C SER A 386 -18.05 -10.62 7.57
N LEU A 387 -17.69 -9.35 7.69
CA LEU A 387 -16.73 -8.65 6.85
C LEU A 387 -15.49 -8.16 7.62
N THR A 388 -15.35 -8.58 8.87
CA THR A 388 -14.29 -8.13 9.78
C THR A 388 -13.48 -9.30 10.28
N HIS A 389 -12.16 -9.24 10.12
CA HIS A 389 -11.27 -10.29 10.57
C HIS A 389 -11.34 -10.42 12.11
N PRO A 390 -11.48 -11.64 12.67
CA PRO A 390 -11.70 -11.82 14.11
C PRO A 390 -10.66 -11.14 15.01
N LYS A 391 -9.39 -11.15 14.60
CA LYS A 391 -8.28 -10.53 15.35
C LYS A 391 -8.39 -9.00 15.49
N MET A 392 -9.13 -8.31 14.61
CA MET A 392 -9.30 -6.85 14.71
C MET A 392 -10.13 -6.47 15.93
N PHE A 393 -11.12 -7.28 16.33
CA PHE A 393 -11.98 -6.98 17.48
C PHE A 393 -11.20 -6.89 18.79
N ASP A 394 -10.11 -7.65 18.91
CA ASP A 394 -9.26 -7.65 20.09
C ASP A 394 -8.63 -6.27 20.35
N TYR A 395 -8.23 -5.54 19.29
CA TYR A 395 -7.69 -4.18 19.39
C TYR A 395 -8.69 -3.16 19.96
N PHE A 396 -9.99 -3.40 19.73
CA PHE A 396 -11.07 -2.57 20.24
C PHE A 396 -11.68 -3.11 21.53
N GLN A 397 -11.01 -4.08 22.19
CA GLN A 397 -11.47 -4.68 23.46
C GLN A 397 -12.90 -5.23 23.38
N THR A 398 -13.25 -5.85 22.25
CA THR A 398 -14.59 -6.39 22.00
C THR A 398 -14.51 -7.73 21.28
N THR A 399 -15.66 -8.34 20.99
CA THR A 399 -15.74 -9.64 20.31
C THR A 399 -16.64 -9.56 19.10
N ALA A 400 -16.41 -10.43 18.12
CA ALA A 400 -17.26 -10.54 16.94
C ALA A 400 -18.74 -10.86 17.28
N GLU A 401 -19.00 -11.44 18.46
CA GLU A 401 -20.36 -11.82 18.89
C GLU A 401 -21.28 -10.61 19.08
N SER A 402 -20.74 -9.49 19.57
CA SER A 402 -21.49 -8.24 19.71
C SER A 402 -21.92 -7.63 18.37
N PHE A 403 -21.32 -8.08 17.25
CA PHE A 403 -21.49 -7.51 15.92
C PHE A 403 -22.22 -8.45 14.94
N LEU A 404 -22.72 -9.59 15.40
CA LEU A 404 -23.40 -10.59 14.54
C LEU A 404 -24.65 -10.04 13.84
N PHE A 405 -25.34 -9.09 14.46
CA PHE A 405 -26.58 -8.52 13.93
C PHE A 405 -26.50 -7.03 13.66
N LEU A 406 -25.32 -6.42 13.83
CA LEU A 406 -25.12 -5.02 13.52
C LEU A 406 -24.76 -4.87 12.04
N PRO A 407 -25.60 -4.23 11.20
CA PRO A 407 -25.29 -4.01 9.79
C PRO A 407 -24.04 -3.16 9.63
N MET A 408 -23.15 -3.56 8.72
CA MET A 408 -22.01 -2.76 8.31
C MET A 408 -22.50 -1.57 7.48
N VAL A 409 -21.98 -0.38 7.72
CA VAL A 409 -22.20 0.82 6.90
C VAL A 409 -21.08 1.02 5.89
N GLU A 410 -21.40 1.65 4.77
CA GLU A 410 -20.43 2.01 3.75
C GLU A 410 -19.50 3.11 4.25
N ALA A 411 -18.18 2.88 4.14
CA ALA A 411 -17.17 3.91 4.38
C ALA A 411 -16.99 4.87 3.18
N SER A 412 -17.63 4.58 2.04
CA SER A 412 -17.48 5.34 0.80
C SER A 412 -18.28 6.66 0.76
N ALA A 413 -19.19 6.85 1.71
CA ALA A 413 -19.94 8.07 1.88
C ALA A 413 -20.22 8.25 3.38
N LEU A 414 -19.78 9.38 3.96
CA LEU A 414 -19.91 9.66 5.40
C LEU A 414 -20.13 11.14 5.61
N LEU A 415 -21.15 11.52 6.39
CA LEU A 415 -21.31 12.88 6.90
C LEU A 415 -20.91 12.90 8.37
N LEU A 416 -19.97 13.77 8.72
CA LEU A 416 -19.30 13.82 10.01
C LEU A 416 -19.28 15.25 10.55
N VAL A 417 -19.62 15.40 11.83
CA VAL A 417 -19.56 16.66 12.59
C VAL A 417 -18.46 16.50 13.63
N ASN A 418 -17.46 17.39 13.62
CA ASN A 418 -16.30 17.36 14.53
C ASN A 418 -16.68 17.86 15.94
N VAL A 419 -17.55 17.13 16.62
CA VAL A 419 -17.85 17.28 18.06
C VAL A 419 -16.93 16.39 18.88
N GLU A 420 -16.80 16.67 20.18
CA GLU A 420 -15.91 15.93 21.10
C GLU A 420 -16.06 14.41 21.01
N GLY A 421 -17.31 13.90 20.98
CA GLY A 421 -17.58 12.47 20.86
C GLY A 421 -17.07 11.87 19.55
N VAL A 422 -17.30 12.55 18.41
CA VAL A 422 -16.79 12.10 17.10
C VAL A 422 -15.28 12.16 17.07
N HIS A 423 -14.68 13.25 17.57
CA HIS A 423 -13.23 13.43 17.57
C HIS A 423 -12.52 12.35 18.40
N THR A 424 -12.95 12.15 19.65
CA THR A 424 -12.24 11.31 20.63
C THR A 424 -12.68 9.85 20.66
N LYS A 425 -13.96 9.57 20.36
CA LYS A 425 -14.52 8.22 20.45
C LYS A 425 -14.75 7.56 19.09
N ILE A 426 -14.68 8.33 17.99
CA ILE A 426 -14.81 7.78 16.64
C ILE A 426 -13.50 7.92 15.86
N MET A 427 -13.09 9.16 15.56
CA MET A 427 -11.95 9.42 14.70
C MET A 427 -10.64 8.95 15.30
N LEU A 428 -10.40 9.22 16.59
CA LEU A 428 -9.16 8.77 17.25
C LEU A 428 -8.93 7.25 17.17
N PRO A 429 -9.83 6.36 17.65
CA PRO A 429 -9.60 4.92 17.55
C PRO A 429 -9.61 4.39 16.11
N TRP A 430 -10.34 5.04 15.19
CA TRP A 430 -10.33 4.69 13.78
C TRP A 430 -8.98 5.01 13.12
N VAL A 431 -8.42 6.19 13.39
CA VAL A 431 -7.08 6.62 12.95
C VAL A 431 -6.00 5.76 13.58
N GLN A 432 -6.06 5.49 14.89
CA GLN A 432 -5.07 4.63 15.55
C GLN A 432 -5.02 3.23 14.94
N CYS A 433 -6.16 2.62 14.65
CA CYS A 433 -6.18 1.32 13.97
C CYS A 433 -5.59 1.43 12.55
N ALA A 434 -5.92 2.48 11.80
CA ALA A 434 -5.36 2.69 10.46
C ALA A 434 -3.82 2.86 10.47
N LEU A 435 -3.28 3.49 11.51
CA LEU A 435 -1.83 3.66 11.71
C LEU A 435 -1.16 2.39 12.28
N THR A 436 -1.91 1.44 12.83
CA THR A 436 -1.39 0.19 13.40
C THR A 436 -1.54 -0.95 12.39
N GLN A 437 -0.43 -1.39 11.78
CA GLN A 437 -0.43 -2.39 10.71
C GLN A 437 -1.20 -3.68 11.09
N ASP A 438 -0.95 -4.22 12.29
CA ASP A 438 -1.58 -5.46 12.74
C ASP A 438 -3.07 -5.31 13.12
N CYS A 439 -3.52 -4.08 13.41
CA CYS A 439 -4.94 -3.78 13.59
C CYS A 439 -5.66 -3.74 12.25
N ILE A 440 -5.15 -2.94 11.32
CA ILE A 440 -5.79 -2.70 10.02
C ILE A 440 -5.68 -3.89 9.08
N LEU A 441 -4.56 -4.62 9.13
CA LEU A 441 -4.24 -5.79 8.32
C LEU A 441 -3.81 -6.95 9.24
N PRO A 442 -4.74 -7.57 10.00
CA PRO A 442 -4.38 -8.72 10.82
C PRO A 442 -3.91 -9.90 9.94
N ILE A 443 -2.95 -10.68 10.43
CA ILE A 443 -2.44 -11.87 9.73
C ILE A 443 -3.60 -12.80 9.32
N GLY A 444 -3.71 -13.08 8.02
CA GLY A 444 -4.77 -13.88 7.41
C GLY A 444 -5.93 -13.07 6.81
N ALA A 445 -5.91 -11.74 6.92
CA ALA A 445 -6.87 -10.86 6.26
C ALA A 445 -6.66 -10.83 4.73
N GLN A 446 -7.77 -10.81 4.00
CA GLN A 446 -7.78 -10.73 2.54
C GLN A 446 -9.01 -9.95 2.07
N SER A 447 -8.88 -9.17 0.99
CA SER A 447 -9.96 -8.30 0.49
C SER A 447 -11.06 -9.07 -0.24
N GLY A 448 -10.73 -10.24 -0.80
CA GLY A 448 -11.58 -11.03 -1.68
C GLY A 448 -11.94 -12.40 -1.11
N GLY A 449 -12.67 -13.18 -1.91
CA GLY A 449 -13.01 -14.57 -1.54
C GLY A 449 -14.11 -14.70 -0.49
N CYS A 450 -14.93 -13.66 -0.28
CA CYS A 450 -16.05 -13.66 0.66
C CYS A 450 -17.03 -14.82 0.38
N ARG A 451 -17.33 -15.63 1.39
CA ARG A 451 -18.22 -16.80 1.30
C ARG A 451 -19.56 -16.54 1.98
N PHE A 452 -20.44 -15.79 1.33
CA PHE A 452 -21.81 -15.52 1.81
C PHE A 452 -22.80 -16.68 1.60
N ASN A 453 -22.37 -17.72 0.90
CA ASN A 453 -23.14 -18.93 0.66
C ASN A 453 -23.19 -19.86 1.88
N LYS A 454 -22.31 -19.66 2.88
CA LYS A 454 -22.31 -20.43 4.11
C LYS A 454 -23.23 -19.78 5.14
N LYS A 455 -24.15 -20.57 5.69
CA LYS A 455 -25.00 -20.15 6.81
C LYS A 455 -24.31 -20.49 8.14
N PRO A 456 -24.49 -19.68 9.20
CA PRO A 456 -25.19 -18.40 9.19
C PRO A 456 -24.35 -17.27 8.57
N GLN A 457 -25.01 -16.36 7.82
CA GLN A 457 -24.36 -15.29 7.04
C GLN A 457 -23.71 -14.19 7.88
N TYR A 458 -24.00 -14.14 9.18
CA TYR A 458 -23.38 -13.21 10.12
C TYR A 458 -21.97 -13.63 10.57
N ARG A 459 -21.55 -14.87 10.31
CA ARG A 459 -20.19 -15.30 10.64
C ARG A 459 -19.19 -14.75 9.65
N TYR A 460 -17.93 -14.65 10.10
CA TYR A 460 -16.81 -14.22 9.27
C TYR A 460 -16.82 -14.97 7.93
N SER A 461 -16.95 -14.20 6.85
CA SER A 461 -17.12 -14.74 5.49
C SER A 461 -15.79 -15.11 4.83
N GLY A 462 -14.66 -14.89 5.51
CA GLY A 462 -13.32 -15.13 4.98
C GLY A 462 -12.72 -13.94 4.24
N CYS A 463 -13.35 -12.77 4.25
CA CYS A 463 -12.81 -11.54 3.69
C CYS A 463 -12.93 -10.38 4.68
N HIS A 464 -12.07 -9.38 4.51
CA HIS A 464 -11.89 -8.27 5.43
C HIS A 464 -12.00 -6.91 4.70
N ARG A 465 -12.68 -5.94 5.33
CA ARG A 465 -12.90 -4.60 4.78
C ARG A 465 -11.97 -3.51 5.36
N TYR A 466 -10.90 -3.90 6.06
CA TYR A 466 -9.83 -3.01 6.53
C TYR A 466 -10.36 -1.80 7.29
N ASP A 467 -10.15 -0.58 6.79
CA ASP A 467 -10.59 0.65 7.45
C ASP A 467 -12.11 0.68 7.66
N GLY A 468 -12.88 0.14 6.72
CA GLY A 468 -14.32 0.01 6.83
C GLY A 468 -14.76 -0.96 7.94
N SER A 469 -13.96 -1.99 8.21
CA SER A 469 -14.17 -2.85 9.38
C SER A 469 -13.91 -2.10 10.69
N ALA A 470 -12.77 -1.39 10.78
CA ALA A 470 -12.42 -0.59 11.94
C ALA A 470 -13.49 0.47 12.25
N LEU A 471 -13.93 1.22 11.23
CA LEU A 471 -15.01 2.20 11.34
C LEU A 471 -16.26 1.59 11.96
N ASN A 472 -16.68 0.42 11.49
CA ASN A 472 -17.93 -0.19 11.94
C ASN A 472 -17.85 -0.76 13.34
N ILE A 473 -16.68 -1.24 13.78
CA ILE A 473 -16.46 -1.59 15.19
C ILE A 473 -16.65 -0.34 16.06
N VAL A 474 -15.96 0.74 15.69
CA VAL A 474 -15.97 2.01 16.44
C VAL A 474 -17.38 2.61 16.51
N LEU A 475 -18.13 2.64 15.40
CA LEU A 475 -19.51 3.10 15.39
C LEU A 475 -20.41 2.25 16.28
N GLY A 476 -20.28 0.93 16.22
CA GLY A 476 -21.04 0.02 17.08
C GLY A 476 -20.78 0.27 18.56
N LEU A 477 -19.51 0.44 18.97
CA LEU A 477 -19.15 0.73 20.35
C LEU A 477 -19.67 2.10 20.82
N TYR A 478 -19.51 3.14 20.01
CA TYR A 478 -19.92 4.50 20.39
C TYR A 478 -21.44 4.66 20.47
N PHE A 479 -22.19 4.07 19.53
CA PHE A 479 -23.65 4.19 19.50
C PHE A 479 -24.39 3.11 20.30
N GLY A 480 -23.67 2.22 20.99
CA GLY A 480 -24.26 1.14 21.79
C GLY A 480 -24.98 0.10 20.94
N PHE A 481 -24.42 -0.21 19.76
CA PHE A 481 -24.92 -1.18 18.79
C PHE A 481 -26.31 -0.86 18.22
N ASP A 482 -26.73 0.42 18.24
CA ASP A 482 -27.97 0.89 17.60
C ASP A 482 -27.65 1.61 16.28
N GLU A 483 -27.83 0.88 15.16
CA GLU A 483 -27.53 1.39 13.83
C GLU A 483 -28.40 2.58 13.41
N LYS A 484 -29.60 2.72 13.99
CA LYS A 484 -30.55 3.76 13.60
C LYS A 484 -30.08 5.17 13.97
N ARG A 485 -29.11 5.27 14.89
CA ARG A 485 -28.55 6.53 15.36
C ARG A 485 -27.54 7.14 14.39
N TYR A 486 -26.88 6.32 13.56
CA TYR A 486 -25.83 6.77 12.65
C TYR A 486 -26.07 6.41 11.18
N THR A 487 -27.19 5.78 10.87
CA THR A 487 -27.62 5.48 9.48
C THR A 487 -28.60 6.54 8.96
N CYS A 488 -28.50 6.86 7.67
CA CYS A 488 -29.36 7.81 6.99
C CYS A 488 -30.84 7.43 7.14
N LYS A 489 -31.65 8.37 7.63
CA LYS A 489 -33.10 8.18 7.75
C LYS A 489 -33.79 8.55 6.44
N GLY A 490 -34.67 7.69 5.97
CA GLY A 490 -35.47 7.92 4.76
C GLY A 490 -35.08 7.03 3.58
N LYS A 491 -35.85 7.15 2.50
CA LYS A 491 -35.64 6.40 1.25
C LYS A 491 -35.06 7.27 0.13
N GLU A 492 -34.69 8.50 0.46
CA GLU A 492 -34.09 9.43 -0.49
C GLU A 492 -32.73 8.91 -0.93
N ARG A 493 -32.49 8.98 -2.24
CA ARG A 493 -31.20 8.66 -2.81
C ARG A 493 -30.42 9.96 -2.92
N TYR A 494 -29.31 10.06 -2.19
CA TYR A 494 -28.44 11.24 -2.25
C TYR A 494 -27.34 11.09 -3.29
N PHE A 495 -26.91 9.85 -3.55
CA PHE A 495 -25.78 9.57 -4.43
C PHE A 495 -26.03 8.43 -5.42
N ARG A 496 -25.27 8.47 -6.52
CA ARG A 496 -25.07 7.36 -7.45
C ARG A 496 -23.57 7.15 -7.65
N ARG A 497 -23.17 5.92 -7.94
CA ARG A 497 -21.79 5.59 -8.33
C ARG A 497 -21.62 5.66 -9.84
N VAL A 498 -20.43 6.05 -10.29
CA VAL A 498 -20.03 6.14 -11.69
C VAL A 498 -18.74 5.36 -11.87
N ALA A 499 -18.71 4.42 -12.83
CA ALA A 499 -17.50 3.65 -13.13
C ALA A 499 -16.43 4.51 -13.82
N VAL A 500 -15.16 4.12 -13.69
CA VAL A 500 -14.01 4.88 -14.21
C VAL A 500 -14.13 5.08 -15.73
N GLU A 501 -14.54 4.06 -16.47
CA GLU A 501 -14.70 4.12 -17.93
C GLU A 501 -15.82 5.09 -18.34
N THR A 502 -16.88 5.17 -17.52
CA THR A 502 -17.99 6.10 -17.76
C THR A 502 -17.54 7.54 -17.48
N ALA A 503 -16.79 7.78 -16.41
CA ALA A 503 -16.21 9.09 -16.12
C ALA A 503 -15.23 9.53 -17.23
N ALA A 504 -14.43 8.60 -17.75
CA ALA A 504 -13.54 8.85 -18.88
C ALA A 504 -14.30 9.27 -20.15
N ALA A 505 -15.38 8.56 -20.47
CA ALA A 505 -16.23 8.88 -21.61
C ALA A 505 -16.95 10.25 -21.46
N GLU A 506 -17.46 10.54 -20.26
CA GLU A 506 -18.05 11.86 -19.94
C GLU A 506 -17.04 12.98 -20.18
N MET A 507 -15.79 12.79 -19.73
CA MET A 507 -14.72 13.78 -19.90
C MET A 507 -14.30 13.96 -21.37
N ALA A 508 -14.15 12.87 -22.13
CA ALA A 508 -13.82 12.94 -23.55
C ALA A 508 -14.89 13.71 -24.37
N GLY A 509 -16.17 13.52 -24.05
CA GLY A 509 -17.26 14.25 -24.70
C GLY A 509 -17.23 15.76 -24.44
N LEU A 510 -16.76 16.17 -23.26
CA LEU A 510 -16.64 17.59 -22.89
C LEU A 510 -15.49 18.29 -23.63
N GLU A 511 -14.39 17.58 -23.87
CA GLU A 511 -13.28 18.09 -24.70
C GLU A 511 -13.70 18.25 -26.15
N GLY A 512 -14.43 17.27 -26.70
CA GLY A 512 -15.00 17.34 -28.06
C GLY A 512 -15.90 18.57 -28.25
N ASN A 513 -16.82 18.82 -27.30
CA ASN A 513 -17.72 19.98 -27.35
C ASN A 513 -16.97 21.31 -27.20
N ALA A 514 -15.88 21.36 -26.43
CA ALA A 514 -15.05 22.56 -26.32
C ALA A 514 -14.33 22.87 -27.66
N THR A 515 -13.82 21.85 -28.36
CA THR A 515 -13.23 22.03 -29.69
C THR A 515 -14.24 22.47 -30.75
N GLU A 516 -15.48 21.97 -30.71
CA GLU A 516 -16.54 22.40 -31.63
C GLU A 516 -17.07 23.81 -31.31
N ALA A 517 -17.19 24.20 -30.04
CA ALA A 517 -17.56 25.56 -29.68
C ALA A 517 -16.50 26.59 -30.15
N THR A 518 -15.23 26.19 -30.19
CA THR A 518 -14.12 27.03 -30.65
C THR A 518 -14.07 27.12 -32.19
N SER A 519 -14.50 26.08 -32.92
CA SER A 519 -14.62 26.14 -34.39
C SER A 519 -15.84 26.95 -34.83
N ILE A 520 -16.99 26.80 -34.16
CA ILE A 520 -18.20 27.61 -34.42
C ILE A 520 -17.94 29.10 -34.11
N SER A 521 -17.18 29.41 -33.06
CA SER A 521 -16.76 30.78 -32.75
C SER A 521 -15.87 31.40 -33.84
N LYS A 522 -15.06 30.60 -34.55
CA LYS A 522 -14.22 31.09 -35.65
C LYS A 522 -15.03 31.32 -36.92
N ASP A 523 -16.01 30.47 -37.21
CA ASP A 523 -16.88 30.63 -38.38
C ASP A 523 -17.81 31.87 -38.26
N PHE A 524 -18.25 32.23 -37.06
CA PHE A 524 -19.00 33.47 -36.83
C PHE A 524 -18.16 34.75 -36.89
N SER A 525 -16.82 34.66 -36.84
CA SER A 525 -15.93 35.81 -36.98
C SER A 525 -15.61 36.19 -38.43
N TYR A 526 -16.10 35.41 -39.41
CA TYR A 526 -15.96 35.68 -40.86
C TYR A 526 -17.24 36.21 -41.53
N ILE A 527 -18.30 36.49 -40.76
CA ILE A 527 -19.52 37.13 -41.27
C ILE A 527 -19.80 38.42 -40.48
N ARG A 528 -19.03 39.46 -40.77
CA ARG A 528 -19.48 40.86 -40.74
C ARG A 528 -18.55 41.78 -41.53
#